data_AF-A0A3D5BDW5-F1
#
_entry.id   AF-A0A3D5BDW5-F1
#
_cell.length_a   1.000
_cell.length_b   1.000
_cell.length_c   1.000
_cell.angle_alpha   90.00
_cell.angle_beta   90.00
_cell.angle_gamma   90.00
#
_symmetry.space_group_name_H-M   'P 1'
#
loop_
_entity.id
_entity.type
_entity.pdbx_description
1 polymer ?
#
loop_
_entity_poly.entity_id
_entity_poly.type
_entity_poly.pdbx_seq_one_letter_code
_entity_poly.pdbx_strand_id
1 'polypeptide(L)'
;MTVTVAFRSLVVWVFILVLAILNGMFRAAVLLPWLGTPWGMLLSGALLSAIIFSAAYLTLPWLGTRQTPGLWGIGLGWLALTLIFEISIGRWQGMSWSVMLEAYTFKDGNIWPLVLLVVAVAPVMAAKLRGWTRRG
;
A
#
# COMPACT_ATOMS: atom_id res chain seq x y z
N MET A 1 -11.43 -16.72 -5.13
CA MET A 1 -10.87 -16.51 -3.77
C MET A 1 -11.91 -16.98 -2.77
N THR A 2 -11.53 -17.71 -1.73
CA THR A 2 -12.51 -18.16 -0.71
C THR A 2 -12.87 -17.02 0.24
N VAL A 3 -14.02 -17.10 0.90
CA VAL A 3 -14.48 -16.09 1.88
C VAL A 3 -13.47 -15.90 3.01
N THR A 4 -12.90 -17.00 3.52
CA THR A 4 -11.87 -16.95 4.58
C THR A 4 -10.62 -16.19 4.14
N VAL A 5 -10.13 -16.42 2.92
CA VAL A 5 -8.96 -15.71 2.37
C VAL A 5 -9.29 -14.23 2.20
N ALA A 6 -10.49 -13.90 1.71
CA ALA A 6 -10.95 -12.52 1.55
C ALA A 6 -11.01 -11.78 2.90
N PHE A 7 -11.57 -12.41 3.93
CA PHE A 7 -11.65 -11.83 5.28
C PHE A 7 -10.26 -11.60 5.89
N ARG A 8 -9.36 -12.59 5.82
CA ARG A 8 -7.98 -12.42 6.31
C ARG A 8 -7.24 -11.33 5.55
N SER A 9 -7.42 -11.28 4.23
CA SER A 9 -6.89 -10.23 3.38
C SER A 9 -7.37 -8.84 3.80
N LEU A 10 -8.67 -8.69 4.11
CA LEU A 10 -9.24 -7.44 4.61
C LEU A 10 -8.63 -7.03 5.95
N VAL A 11 -8.45 -7.97 6.89
CA VAL A 11 -7.81 -7.69 8.18
C VAL A 11 -6.39 -7.17 7.99
N VAL A 12 -5.60 -7.79 7.10
CA VAL A 12 -4.24 -7.30 6.78
C VAL A 12 -4.30 -5.92 6.14
N TRP A 13 -5.24 -5.66 5.24
CA TRP A 13 -5.41 -4.36 4.62
C TRP A 13 -5.72 -3.27 5.65
N VAL A 14 -6.64 -3.52 6.60
CA VAL A 14 -6.95 -2.58 7.68
C VAL A 14 -5.70 -2.30 8.53
N PHE A 15 -4.90 -3.33 8.83
CA PHE A 15 -3.63 -3.15 9.52
C PHE A 15 -2.65 -2.27 8.73
N ILE A 16 -2.50 -2.50 7.42
CA ILE A 16 -1.69 -1.66 6.53
C ILE A 16 -2.21 -0.22 6.50
N LEU A 17 -3.54 -0.03 6.47
CA LEU A 17 -4.17 1.30 6.48
C LEU A 17 -3.79 2.10 7.74
N VAL A 18 -3.86 1.46 8.92
CA VAL A 18 -3.43 2.10 10.18
C VAL A 18 -1.96 2.53 10.10
N LEU A 19 -1.07 1.66 9.60
CA LEU A 19 0.34 2.00 9.43
C LEU A 19 0.56 3.12 8.40
N ALA A 20 -0.24 3.16 7.34
CA ALA A 20 -0.18 4.22 6.33
C ALA A 20 -0.57 5.58 6.92
N ILE A 21 -1.59 5.63 7.78
CA ILE A 21 -1.99 6.84 8.50
C ILE A 21 -0.86 7.30 9.43
N LEU A 22 -0.30 6.38 10.22
CA LEU A 22 0.83 6.69 11.11
C LEU A 22 2.05 7.21 10.33
N ASN A 23 2.36 6.61 9.18
CA ASN A 23 3.40 7.10 8.29
C ASN A 23 3.10 8.50 7.74
N GLY A 24 1.85 8.78 7.38
CA GLY A 24 1.40 10.11 6.97
C GLY A 24 1.55 11.16 8.07
N MET A 25 1.22 10.81 9.31
CA MET A 25 1.43 11.66 10.48
C MET A 25 2.92 11.90 10.74
N PHE A 26 3.75 10.85 10.70
CA PHE A 26 5.20 10.96 10.84
C PHE A 26 5.83 11.85 9.75
N ARG A 27 5.38 11.69 8.50
CA ARG A 27 5.80 12.56 7.39
C ARG A 27 5.50 14.02 7.70
N ALA A 28 4.28 14.34 8.12
CA ALA A 28 3.86 15.71 8.39
C ALA A 28 4.55 16.32 9.61
N ALA A 29 4.72 15.55 10.69
CA ALA A 29 5.26 16.04 11.95
C ALA A 29 6.80 16.09 12.00
N VAL A 30 7.48 15.23 11.25
CA VAL A 30 8.94 15.05 11.36
C VAL A 30 9.66 15.23 10.02
N LEU A 31 9.26 14.49 8.98
CA LEU A 31 10.04 14.48 7.74
C LEU A 31 9.94 15.79 6.96
N LEU A 32 8.74 16.36 6.81
CA LEU A 32 8.56 17.63 6.09
C LEU A 32 9.26 18.81 6.79
N PRO A 33 9.11 19.01 8.12
CA PRO A 33 9.82 20.08 8.83
C PRO A 33 11.34 19.94 8.77
N TRP A 34 11.86 18.71 8.81
CA TRP A 34 13.31 18.48 8.91
C TRP A 34 14.02 18.46 7.55
N LEU A 35 13.39 17.92 6.51
CA LEU A 35 14.02 17.65 5.21
C LEU A 35 13.44 18.45 4.05
N GLY A 36 12.36 19.20 4.28
CA GLY A 36 11.60 19.88 3.24
C GLY A 36 10.76 18.91 2.39
N THR A 37 9.99 19.49 1.46
CA THR A 37 8.95 18.75 0.72
C THR A 37 9.47 17.60 -0.15
N PRO A 38 10.46 17.80 -1.05
CA PRO A 38 10.86 16.74 -1.98
C PRO A 38 11.40 15.49 -1.27
N TRP A 39 12.28 15.70 -0.30
CA TRP A 39 12.91 14.62 0.45
C TRP A 39 11.97 13.99 1.48
N GLY A 40 11.14 14.80 2.15
CA GLY A 40 10.16 14.29 3.11
C GLY A 40 9.09 13.42 2.46
N MET A 41 8.62 13.79 1.26
CA MET A 41 7.68 12.98 0.47
C MET A 41 8.32 11.68 -0.02
N LEU A 42 9.52 11.75 -0.58
CA LEU A 42 10.23 10.59 -1.12
C LEU A 42 10.52 9.54 -0.04
N LEU A 43 11.11 9.98 1.09
CA LEU A 43 11.47 9.07 2.19
C LEU A 43 10.23 8.47 2.86
N SER A 44 9.17 9.25 3.04
CA SER A 44 7.89 8.72 3.52
C SER A 44 7.31 7.67 2.59
N GLY A 45 7.34 7.90 1.26
CA GLY A 45 6.85 6.94 0.28
C GLY A 45 7.67 5.65 0.27
N ALA A 46 9.00 5.76 0.39
CA ALA A 46 9.90 4.61 0.49
C ALA A 46 9.67 3.83 1.79
N LEU A 47 9.53 4.52 2.92
CA LEU A 47 9.23 3.92 4.23
C LEU A 47 7.90 3.18 4.19
N LEU A 48 6.84 3.81 3.66
CA LEU A 48 5.53 3.18 3.53
C LEU A 48 5.58 1.94 2.63
N SER A 49 6.31 2.01 1.51
CA SER A 49 6.51 0.87 0.62
C SER A 49 7.17 -0.31 1.34
N ALA A 50 8.21 -0.04 2.13
CA ALA A 50 8.88 -1.05 2.94
C ALA A 50 7.92 -1.65 3.98
N ILE A 51 7.14 -0.81 4.67
CA ILE A 51 6.14 -1.26 5.64
C ILE A 51 5.09 -2.18 5.00
N ILE A 52 4.52 -1.78 3.85
CA ILE A 52 3.54 -2.58 3.11
C ILE A 52 4.13 -3.93 2.71
N PHE A 53 5.35 -3.92 2.15
CA PHE A 53 6.02 -5.15 1.75
C PHE A 53 6.31 -6.06 2.95
N SER A 54 6.82 -5.51 4.05
CA SER A 54 7.06 -6.25 5.29
C SER A 54 5.78 -6.83 5.87
N ALA A 55 4.70 -6.05 5.93
CA ALA A 55 3.39 -6.52 6.39
C ALA A 55 2.92 -7.69 5.53
N ALA A 56 2.92 -7.53 4.19
CA ALA A 56 2.55 -8.59 3.25
C ALA A 56 3.43 -9.84 3.43
N TYR A 57 4.75 -9.67 3.57
CA TYR A 57 5.69 -10.76 3.77
C TYR A 57 5.42 -11.52 5.06
N LEU A 58 5.23 -10.83 6.18
CA LEU A 58 5.01 -11.43 7.49
C LEU A 58 3.64 -12.12 7.57
N THR A 59 2.60 -11.53 7.00
CA THR A 59 1.23 -12.06 7.04
C THR A 59 0.97 -13.13 5.98
N LEU A 60 1.87 -13.31 5.00
CA LEU A 60 1.69 -14.22 3.87
C LEU A 60 1.28 -15.65 4.28
N PRO A 61 1.94 -16.32 5.24
CA PRO A 61 1.57 -17.66 5.72
C PRO A 61 0.13 -17.73 6.25
N TRP A 62 -0.38 -16.63 6.79
CA TRP A 62 -1.70 -16.55 7.39
C TRP A 62 -2.81 -16.31 6.36
N LEU A 63 -2.51 -15.69 5.22
CA LEU A 63 -3.50 -15.36 4.18
C LEU A 63 -4.22 -16.58 3.59
N GLY A 64 -3.65 -17.79 3.72
CA GLY A 64 -4.35 -19.04 3.40
C GLY A 64 -4.43 -19.37 1.91
N THR A 65 -3.64 -18.69 1.07
CA THR A 65 -3.45 -19.03 -0.35
C THR A 65 -1.97 -19.02 -0.70
N ARG A 66 -1.53 -20.02 -1.49
CA ARG A 66 -0.18 -20.10 -2.06
C ARG A 66 -0.18 -19.97 -3.58
N GLN A 67 -1.35 -19.95 -4.21
CA GLN A 67 -1.48 -19.90 -5.66
C GLN A 67 -1.26 -18.48 -6.17
N THR A 68 -0.45 -18.33 -7.21
CA THR A 68 -0.14 -17.02 -7.82
C THR A 68 -1.38 -16.20 -8.19
N PRO A 69 -2.44 -16.76 -8.81
CA PRO A 69 -3.66 -16.00 -9.08
C PRO A 69 -4.35 -15.47 -7.82
N GLY A 70 -4.33 -16.24 -6.73
CA GLY A 70 -4.91 -15.82 -5.45
C GLY A 70 -4.13 -14.67 -4.80
N LEU A 71 -2.80 -14.67 -4.93
CA LEU A 71 -1.94 -13.60 -4.43
C LEU A 71 -2.12 -12.30 -5.21
N TRP A 72 -2.27 -12.38 -6.54
CA TRP A 72 -2.66 -11.22 -7.34
C TRP A 72 -4.03 -10.68 -6.95
N GLY A 73 -5.01 -11.57 -6.71
CA GLY A 73 -6.33 -11.16 -6.24
C GLY A 73 -6.28 -10.41 -4.90
N ILE A 74 -5.40 -10.80 -3.98
CA ILE A 74 -5.18 -10.10 -2.71
C ILE A 74 -4.60 -8.70 -2.96
N GLY A 75 -3.51 -8.60 -3.71
CA GLY A 75 -2.83 -7.32 -3.96
C GLY A 75 -3.71 -6.33 -4.73
N LEU A 76 -4.41 -6.78 -5.77
CA LEU A 76 -5.36 -5.95 -6.51
C LEU A 76 -6.57 -5.56 -5.66
N GLY A 77 -7.03 -6.44 -4.77
CA GLY A 77 -8.06 -6.13 -3.80
C GLY A 77 -7.63 -5.02 -2.83
N TRP A 78 -6.40 -5.09 -2.32
CA TRP A 78 -5.82 -4.04 -1.48
C TRP A 78 -5.71 -2.72 -2.23
N LEU A 79 -5.22 -2.74 -3.47
CA LEU A 79 -5.14 -1.53 -4.30
C LEU A 79 -6.52 -0.89 -4.49
N ALA A 80 -7.53 -1.68 -4.85
CA ALA A 80 -8.89 -1.18 -5.04
C ALA A 80 -9.46 -0.57 -3.75
N LEU A 81 -9.29 -1.25 -2.61
CA LEU A 81 -9.72 -0.72 -1.31
C LEU A 81 -8.99 0.58 -0.95
N THR A 82 -7.68 0.66 -1.20
CA THR A 82 -6.88 1.89 -0.96
C THR A 82 -7.38 3.05 -1.82
N LEU A 83 -7.62 2.83 -3.11
CA LEU A 83 -8.16 3.86 -4.01
C LEU A 83 -9.56 4.29 -3.61
N ILE A 84 -10.45 3.33 -3.27
CA ILE A 84 -11.79 3.64 -2.78
C ILE A 84 -11.71 4.47 -1.50
N PHE A 85 -10.85 4.09 -0.55
CA PHE A 85 -10.67 4.82 0.69
C PHE A 85 -10.17 6.26 0.45
N GLU A 86 -9.11 6.40 -0.35
CA GLU A 86 -8.51 7.70 -0.71
C GLU A 86 -9.54 8.61 -1.39
N ILE A 87 -10.26 8.07 -2.38
CA ILE A 87 -11.31 8.80 -3.09
C ILE A 87 -12.43 9.20 -2.13
N SER A 88 -12.93 8.26 -1.31
CA SER A 88 -14.02 8.54 -0.38
C SER A 88 -13.66 9.66 0.60
N ILE A 89 -12.45 9.61 1.19
CA ILE A 89 -11.98 10.63 2.12
C ILE A 89 -11.75 11.96 1.42
N GLY A 90 -11.07 11.98 0.27
CA GLY A 90 -10.80 13.22 -0.47
C GLY A 90 -12.09 13.92 -0.92
N ARG A 91 -13.08 13.15 -1.38
CA ARG A 91 -14.40 13.68 -1.75
C ARG A 91 -15.18 14.18 -0.53
N TRP A 92 -15.12 13.48 0.59
CA TRP A 92 -15.75 13.93 1.85
C TRP A 92 -15.11 15.22 2.39
N GLN A 93 -13.80 15.42 2.18
CA GLN A 93 -13.08 16.66 2.49
C GLN A 93 -13.32 17.78 1.46
N GLY A 94 -14.13 17.55 0.43
CA GLY A 94 -14.46 18.55 -0.60
C GLY A 94 -13.35 18.78 -1.63
N MET A 95 -12.33 17.92 -1.71
CA MET A 95 -11.24 18.06 -2.67
C MET A 95 -11.75 17.89 -4.11
N SER A 96 -11.28 18.75 -5.01
CA SER A 96 -11.55 18.61 -6.45
C SER A 96 -10.74 17.46 -7.05
N TRP A 97 -11.19 16.93 -8.19
CA TRP A 97 -10.47 15.90 -8.93
C TRP A 97 -9.06 16.34 -9.32
N SER A 98 -8.86 17.61 -9.68
CA SER A 98 -7.55 18.14 -10.03
C SER A 98 -6.55 17.99 -8.88
N VAL A 99 -6.95 18.39 -7.66
CA VAL A 99 -6.11 18.30 -6.45
C VAL A 99 -5.82 16.84 -6.10
N MET A 100 -6.80 15.95 -6.21
CA MET A 100 -6.59 14.53 -5.94
C MET A 100 -5.63 13.89 -6.94
N LEU A 101 -5.72 14.25 -8.22
CA LEU A 101 -4.87 13.72 -9.27
C LEU A 101 -3.44 14.27 -9.23
N GLU A 102 -3.18 15.39 -8.55
CA GLU A 102 -1.82 15.92 -8.35
C GLU A 102 -0.91 14.91 -7.65
N ALA A 103 -1.46 14.10 -6.73
CA ALA A 103 -0.72 13.03 -6.06
C ALA A 103 -0.13 11.99 -7.03
N TYR A 104 -0.65 11.92 -8.26
CA TYR A 104 -0.25 10.94 -9.28
C TYR A 104 0.77 11.49 -10.27
N THR A 105 1.19 12.76 -10.13
CA THR A 105 2.05 13.45 -11.10
C THR A 105 3.55 13.38 -10.80
N PHE A 106 3.96 12.68 -9.74
CA PHE A 106 5.36 12.60 -9.27
C PHE A 106 6.03 13.94 -8.91
N LYS A 107 5.25 15.02 -8.81
CA LYS A 107 5.74 16.34 -8.41
C LYS A 107 6.20 16.35 -6.95
N ASP A 108 7.17 17.20 -6.64
CA ASP A 108 7.69 17.44 -5.29
C ASP A 108 8.08 16.16 -4.53
N GLY A 109 8.67 15.19 -5.24
CA GLY A 109 9.11 13.92 -4.66
C GLY A 109 7.96 12.98 -4.27
N ASN A 110 6.73 13.27 -4.67
CA ASN A 110 5.57 12.45 -4.36
C ASN A 110 5.55 11.16 -5.18
N ILE A 111 6.05 10.06 -4.63
CA ILE A 111 6.07 8.75 -5.28
C ILE A 111 4.82 7.91 -5.02
N TRP A 112 3.67 8.53 -4.72
CA TRP A 112 2.43 7.82 -4.38
C TRP A 112 2.04 6.72 -5.38
N PRO A 113 2.11 6.91 -6.72
CA PRO A 113 1.79 5.84 -7.66
C PRO A 113 2.71 4.61 -7.53
N LEU A 114 3.97 4.82 -7.14
CA LEU A 114 4.90 3.71 -6.88
C LEU A 114 4.50 2.95 -5.61
N VAL A 115 4.04 3.64 -4.57
CA VAL A 115 3.50 2.99 -3.36
C VAL A 115 2.27 2.13 -3.71
N LEU A 116 1.36 2.64 -4.55
CA LEU A 116 0.21 1.88 -5.03
C LEU A 116 0.62 0.63 -5.83
N LEU A 117 1.65 0.74 -6.67
CA LEU A 117 2.24 -0.41 -7.35
C LEU A 117 2.77 -1.43 -6.34
N VAL A 118 3.47 -0.99 -5.30
CA VAL A 118 3.96 -1.85 -4.21
C VAL A 118 2.79 -2.56 -3.51
N VAL A 119 1.70 -1.87 -3.19
CA VAL A 119 0.48 -2.51 -2.64
C VAL A 119 0.01 -3.66 -3.52
N ALA A 120 -0.07 -3.44 -4.83
CA ALA A 120 -0.58 -4.44 -5.77
C ALA A 120 0.35 -5.66 -5.91
N VAL A 121 1.68 -5.46 -5.93
CA VAL A 121 2.65 -6.54 -6.21
C VAL A 121 3.20 -7.19 -4.95
N ALA A 122 3.06 -6.58 -3.77
CA ALA A 122 3.68 -7.04 -2.52
C ALA A 122 3.37 -8.50 -2.17
N PRO A 123 2.12 -9.01 -2.25
CA PRO A 123 1.84 -10.41 -1.92
C PRO A 123 2.57 -11.41 -2.83
N VAL A 124 2.65 -11.10 -4.12
CA VAL A 124 3.31 -11.96 -5.12
C VAL A 124 4.82 -11.94 -4.94
N MET A 125 5.39 -10.74 -4.75
CA MET A 125 6.83 -10.57 -4.51
C MET A 125 7.27 -11.20 -3.19
N ALA A 126 6.45 -11.07 -2.14
CA ALA A 126 6.67 -11.75 -0.87
C ALA A 126 6.65 -13.28 -1.02
N ALA A 127 5.74 -13.83 -1.83
CA ALA A 127 5.68 -15.27 -2.09
C ALA A 127 6.91 -15.77 -2.85
N LYS A 128 7.39 -14.99 -3.83
CA LYS A 128 8.65 -15.26 -4.53
C LYS A 128 9.83 -15.29 -3.56
N LEU A 129 9.93 -14.29 -2.69
CA LEU A 129 11.01 -14.21 -1.70
C LEU A 129 10.97 -15.34 -0.67
N ARG A 130 9.77 -15.82 -0.30
CA ARG A 130 9.59 -17.00 0.56
C ARG A 130 9.80 -18.34 -0.16
N GLY A 131 10.11 -18.34 -1.45
CA GLY A 131 10.31 -19.56 -2.23
C GLY A 131 9.03 -20.35 -2.50
N TRP A 132 7.85 -19.74 -2.35
CA TRP A 132 6.56 -20.41 -2.61
C TRP A 132 6.28 -20.63 -4.09
N THR A 133 6.90 -19.81 -4.94
CA THR A 133 6.91 -19.98 -6.40
C THR A 133 8.15 -20.79 -6.79
N ARG A 134 8.25 -22.04 -6.30
CA ARG A 134 9.10 -23.02 -6.97
C ARG A 134 8.38 -23.50 -8.24
N ARG A 135 9.14 -23.47 -9.33
CA ARG A 135 8.76 -23.75 -10.72
C ARG A 135 8.00 -25.07 -10.82
N GLY A 136 6.87 -25.05 -11.53
CA GLY A 136 6.39 -26.25 -12.21
C GLY A 136 7.35 -26.66 -13.30
#